data_AF-A0A6N2SUN4-F1
#
_entry.id   AF-A0A6N2SUN4-F1
#
_cell.length_a   1.000
_cell.length_b   1.000
_cell.length_c   1.000
_cell.angle_alpha   90.00
_cell.angle_beta   90.00
_cell.angle_gamma   90.00
#
_symmetry.space_group_name_H-M   'P 1'
#
loop_
_entity.id
_entity.type
_entity.pdbx_description
1 polymer ?
#
loop_
_entity_poly.entity_id
_entity_poly.type
_entity_poly.pdbx_seq_one_letter_code
_entity_poly.pdbx_strand_id
1 'polypeptide(L)'
;MKARIPAKSPLVLLYRLGGSTPKGQLLRRTLDAAGLPYREISPSQLNQTFGALAASPDPAIPPYEGQAPDCEFLGMCHFTSPQVNALLEQLRKAGVPKIDLKAVLTESNQGWPILQLLVELRREHEVMEVYSRLVPLIREAESLPEENQDPVLWNSLNQAIFAAKGALSAEEPTSESLTAALENLLAARSALR
;
A
#
# COMPACT_ATOMS: atom_id res chain seq x y z
N MET A 1 34.03 -28.28 7.11
CA MET A 1 33.79 -27.13 6.21
C MET A 1 32.30 -26.82 6.20
N LYS A 2 31.86 -25.69 6.77
CA LYS A 2 30.46 -25.25 6.62
C LYS A 2 30.35 -24.52 5.28
N ALA A 3 29.55 -25.06 4.36
CA ALA A 3 29.26 -24.41 3.09
C ALA A 3 28.67 -23.02 3.36
N ARG A 4 29.32 -21.99 2.81
CA ARG A 4 28.83 -20.61 2.85
C ARG A 4 27.69 -20.54 1.84
N ILE A 5 26.44 -20.68 2.31
CA ILE A 5 25.26 -20.46 1.46
C ILE A 5 25.35 -19.01 0.95
N PRO A 6 25.37 -18.76 -0.37
CA PRO A 6 25.38 -17.40 -0.87
C PRO A 6 24.11 -16.68 -0.42
N ALA A 7 24.28 -15.51 0.21
CA ALA A 7 23.14 -14.68 0.59
C ALA A 7 22.37 -14.29 -0.67
N LYS A 8 21.04 -14.44 -0.63
CA LYS A 8 20.17 -14.03 -1.75
C LYS A 8 20.36 -12.53 -1.99
N SER A 9 20.62 -12.16 -3.25
CA SER A 9 20.87 -10.77 -3.63
C SER A 9 19.57 -9.97 -3.77
N PRO A 10 19.57 -8.65 -3.49
CA PRO A 10 18.39 -7.79 -3.69
C PRO A 10 17.86 -7.88 -5.12
N LEU A 11 16.54 -7.96 -5.26
CA LEU A 11 15.83 -8.01 -6.55
C LEU A 11 14.53 -7.20 -6.45
N VAL A 12 14.23 -6.40 -7.48
CA VAL A 12 12.96 -5.68 -7.59
C VAL A 12 12.02 -6.41 -8.56
N LEU A 13 10.79 -6.68 -8.13
CA LEU A 13 9.74 -7.21 -8.99
C LEU A 13 8.79 -6.09 -9.42
N LEU A 14 8.45 -6.04 -10.71
CA LEU A 14 7.66 -4.97 -11.32
C LEU A 14 6.41 -5.55 -11.99
N TYR A 15 5.22 -5.11 -11.58
CA TYR A 15 3.97 -5.47 -12.24
C TYR A 15 3.27 -4.21 -12.76
N ARG A 16 2.86 -4.24 -14.04
CA ARG A 16 2.24 -3.12 -14.79
C ARG A 16 3.03 -1.80 -14.84
N LEU A 17 4.29 -1.82 -14.41
CA LEU A 17 5.20 -0.69 -14.51
C LEU A 17 6.00 -0.78 -15.81
N GLY A 18 5.39 -0.96 -16.99
CA GLY A 18 6.08 -1.30 -18.26
C GLY A 18 7.10 -0.24 -18.77
N GLY A 19 8.12 -0.68 -19.52
CA GLY A 19 9.25 0.16 -19.98
C GLY A 19 8.91 1.21 -21.04
N SER A 20 7.71 1.16 -21.61
CA SER A 20 7.24 2.08 -22.63
C SER A 20 6.66 3.38 -22.07
N THR A 21 6.35 3.45 -20.77
CA THR A 21 5.80 4.66 -20.14
C THR A 21 6.92 5.56 -19.59
N PRO A 22 6.74 6.89 -19.55
CA PRO A 22 7.73 7.80 -18.97
C PRO A 22 8.09 7.44 -17.51
N LYS A 23 7.07 7.09 -16.72
CA LYS A 23 7.21 6.60 -15.34
C LYS A 23 8.06 5.33 -15.29
N GLY A 24 7.73 4.37 -16.15
CA GLY A 24 8.46 3.11 -16.24
C GLY A 24 9.92 3.31 -16.61
N GLN A 25 10.23 4.17 -17.58
CA GLN A 25 11.61 4.45 -18.00
C GLN A 25 12.41 5.11 -16.88
N LEU A 26 11.82 6.08 -16.19
CA LEU A 26 12.46 6.76 -15.06
C LEU A 26 12.73 5.80 -13.89
N LEU A 27 11.79 4.89 -13.61
CA LEU A 27 11.97 3.83 -12.63
C LEU A 27 13.18 2.95 -12.97
N ARG A 28 13.31 2.45 -14.20
CA ARG A 28 14.46 1.61 -14.59
C ARG A 28 15.76 2.38 -14.50
N ARG A 29 15.83 3.61 -15.03
CA ARG A 29 17.02 4.45 -14.91
C ARG A 29 17.46 4.62 -13.46
N THR A 30 16.51 4.76 -12.54
CA THR A 30 16.80 4.89 -11.10
C THR A 30 17.31 3.57 -10.51
N LEU A 31 16.71 2.43 -10.89
CA LEU A 31 17.15 1.09 -10.47
C LEU A 31 18.54 0.75 -11.04
N ASP A 32 18.78 1.05 -12.31
CA ASP A 32 20.06 0.85 -13.00
C ASP A 32 21.16 1.70 -12.34
N ALA A 33 20.89 2.98 -12.06
CA ALA A 33 21.83 3.87 -11.36
C ALA A 33 22.12 3.39 -9.92
N ALA A 34 21.18 2.70 -9.28
CA ALA A 34 21.35 2.07 -7.97
C ALA A 34 22.02 0.68 -8.05
N GLY A 35 22.29 0.14 -9.25
CA GLY A 35 22.83 -1.20 -9.44
C GLY A 35 21.89 -2.31 -8.98
N LEU A 36 20.58 -2.07 -8.98
CA LEU A 36 19.57 -3.00 -8.49
C LEU A 36 18.96 -3.78 -9.66
N PRO A 37 19.06 -5.12 -9.67
CA PRO A 37 18.41 -5.91 -10.69
C PRO A 37 16.89 -5.87 -10.50
N TYR A 38 16.17 -5.98 -11.62
CA TYR A 38 14.72 -6.04 -11.62
C TYR A 38 14.19 -7.08 -12.61
N ARG A 39 12.96 -7.53 -12.36
CA ARG A 39 12.24 -8.48 -13.22
C ARG A 39 10.79 -8.03 -13.34
N GLU A 40 10.23 -8.16 -14.54
CA GLU A 40 8.81 -7.92 -14.77
C GLU A 40 7.99 -9.17 -14.42
N ILE A 41 6.82 -8.93 -13.82
CA ILE A 41 5.79 -9.93 -13.59
C ILE A 41 4.75 -9.79 -14.70
N SER A 42 4.55 -10.84 -15.49
CA SER A 42 3.46 -10.87 -16.47
C SER A 42 2.13 -11.22 -15.80
N PRO A 43 0.98 -10.83 -16.38
CA PRO A 43 -0.34 -11.27 -15.91
C PRO A 43 -0.47 -12.80 -15.74
N SER A 44 0.16 -13.59 -16.61
CA SER A 44 0.16 -15.05 -16.51
C SER A 44 0.88 -15.59 -15.27
N GLN A 45 1.74 -14.80 -14.63
CA GLN A 45 2.48 -15.21 -13.42
C GLN A 45 1.74 -14.90 -12.12
N LEU A 46 0.50 -14.40 -12.17
CA LEU A 46 -0.22 -13.99 -10.95
C LEU A 46 -0.54 -15.14 -9.97
N ASN A 47 -0.55 -16.39 -10.45
CA ASN A 47 -0.66 -17.59 -9.59
C ASN A 47 0.66 -17.96 -8.89
N GLN A 48 1.80 -17.46 -9.37
CA GLN A 48 3.10 -17.72 -8.75
C GLN A 48 3.17 -17.04 -7.39
N THR A 49 3.90 -17.66 -6.45
CA THR A 49 4.10 -17.05 -5.14
C THR A 49 5.15 -15.94 -5.18
N PHE A 50 5.05 -15.00 -4.24
CA PHE A 50 6.02 -13.90 -4.15
C PHE A 50 7.46 -14.41 -3.97
N GLY A 51 7.64 -15.46 -3.16
CA GLY A 51 8.93 -16.12 -2.95
C GLY A 51 9.45 -16.87 -4.19
N ALA A 52 8.57 -17.52 -4.96
CA ALA A 52 8.96 -18.18 -6.20
C ALA A 52 9.45 -17.14 -7.23
N LEU A 53 8.72 -16.05 -7.44
CA LEU A 53 9.15 -15.01 -8.37
C LEU A 53 10.43 -14.28 -7.93
N ALA A 54 10.68 -14.19 -6.62
CA ALA A 54 11.93 -13.66 -6.07
C ALA A 54 13.15 -14.55 -6.32
N ALA A 55 12.94 -15.86 -6.49
CA ALA A 55 13.96 -16.83 -6.84
C ALA A 55 13.77 -17.28 -8.30
N SER A 56 13.18 -18.46 -8.46
CA SER A 56 12.79 -19.03 -9.75
C SER A 56 11.29 -19.32 -9.73
N PRO A 57 10.53 -18.87 -10.75
CA PRO A 57 9.15 -19.28 -10.92
C PRO A 57 9.03 -20.82 -10.91
N ASP A 58 7.96 -21.32 -10.31
CA ASP A 58 7.66 -22.74 -10.26
C ASP A 58 6.92 -23.14 -11.56
N PRO A 59 7.53 -23.98 -12.43
CA PRO A 59 6.91 -24.39 -13.69
C PRO A 59 5.67 -25.27 -13.49
N ALA A 60 5.46 -25.85 -12.30
CA ALA A 60 4.28 -26.64 -12.01
C ALA A 60 3.02 -25.79 -11.74
N ILE A 61 3.19 -24.50 -11.43
CA ILE A 61 2.07 -23.60 -11.18
C ILE A 61 1.51 -23.11 -12.52
N PRO A 62 0.23 -23.38 -12.81
CA PRO A 62 -0.37 -23.03 -14.08
C PRO A 62 -0.46 -21.50 -14.26
N PRO A 63 -0.38 -21.00 -15.49
CA PRO A 63 -0.62 -19.59 -15.80
C PRO A 63 -1.96 -19.11 -15.23
N TYR A 64 -1.99 -17.86 -14.81
CA TYR A 64 -3.24 -17.19 -14.48
C TYR A 64 -3.98 -16.79 -15.77
N GLU A 65 -5.23 -17.21 -15.88
CA GLU A 65 -6.09 -16.98 -17.06
C GLU A 65 -7.26 -16.01 -16.80
N GLY A 66 -7.39 -15.51 -15.57
CA GLY A 66 -8.45 -14.60 -15.20
C GLY A 66 -8.16 -13.14 -15.58
N GLN A 67 -9.05 -12.24 -15.14
CA GLN A 67 -8.87 -10.80 -15.33
C GLN A 67 -7.79 -10.28 -14.38
N ALA A 68 -6.64 -9.93 -14.95
CA ALA A 68 -5.51 -9.42 -14.20
C ALA A 68 -5.81 -8.05 -13.57
N PRO A 69 -5.52 -7.82 -12.28
CA PRO A 69 -5.81 -6.56 -11.62
C PRO A 69 -5.11 -5.39 -12.30
N ASP A 70 -5.83 -4.30 -12.53
CA ASP A 70 -5.27 -3.06 -13.11
C ASP A 70 -4.69 -2.16 -12.01
N CYS A 71 -3.53 -2.55 -11.49
CA CYS A 71 -2.78 -1.79 -10.51
C CYS A 71 -1.29 -1.95 -10.76
N GLU A 72 -0.51 -0.95 -10.37
CA GLU A 72 0.94 -1.07 -10.36
C GLU A 72 1.44 -1.70 -9.06
N PHE A 73 2.51 -2.50 -9.16
CA PHE A 73 3.14 -3.08 -7.97
C PHE A 73 4.67 -3.13 -8.08
N LEU A 74 5.33 -2.77 -6.98
CA LEU A 74 6.77 -2.88 -6.77
C LEU A 74 7.07 -3.80 -5.58
N GLY A 75 7.64 -4.98 -5.86
CA GLY A 75 8.11 -5.93 -4.85
C GLY A 75 9.61 -5.75 -4.57
N MET A 76 10.00 -5.69 -3.30
CA MET A 76 11.39 -5.59 -2.86
C MET A 76 11.81 -6.90 -2.21
N CYS A 77 12.56 -7.72 -2.94
CA CYS A 77 12.97 -9.05 -2.52
C CYS A 77 14.40 -9.03 -1.98
N HIS A 78 14.60 -9.60 -0.77
CA HIS A 78 15.92 -9.71 -0.13
C HIS A 78 16.60 -8.37 0.19
N PHE A 79 15.79 -7.34 0.42
CA PHE A 79 16.27 -6.05 0.92
C PHE A 79 16.32 -6.07 2.45
N THR A 80 17.34 -5.45 3.02
CA THR A 80 17.34 -5.03 4.42
C THR A 80 16.53 -3.74 4.59
N SER A 81 16.04 -3.43 5.80
CA SER A 81 15.26 -2.21 6.05
C SER A 81 15.97 -0.91 5.62
N PRO A 82 17.29 -0.74 5.85
CA PRO A 82 18.01 0.42 5.31
C PRO A 82 18.01 0.49 3.78
N GLN A 83 18.13 -0.65 3.08
CA GLN A 83 18.10 -0.69 1.63
C GLN A 83 16.72 -0.36 1.07
N VAL A 84 15.64 -0.83 1.71
CA VAL A 84 14.26 -0.45 1.37
C VAL A 84 14.11 1.08 1.43
N ASN A 85 14.49 1.68 2.55
CA ASN A 85 14.37 3.13 2.73
C ASN A 85 15.21 3.91 1.72
N ALA A 86 16.44 3.46 1.46
CA ALA A 86 17.33 4.08 0.48
C ALA A 86 16.72 4.04 -0.94
N LEU A 87 16.17 2.89 -1.36
CA LEU A 87 15.50 2.77 -2.66
C LEU A 87 14.30 3.71 -2.75
N LEU A 88 13.41 3.71 -1.75
CA LEU A 88 12.23 4.58 -1.76
C LEU A 88 12.60 6.06 -1.80
N GLU A 89 13.66 6.46 -1.07
CA GLU A 89 14.16 7.82 -1.10
C GLU A 89 14.77 8.18 -2.46
N GLN A 90 15.52 7.28 -3.09
CA GLN A 90 16.08 7.47 -4.43
C GLN A 90 14.98 7.65 -5.48
N LEU A 91 13.94 6.81 -5.46
CA LEU A 91 12.79 6.93 -6.36
C LEU A 91 12.10 8.29 -6.19
N ARG A 92 11.91 8.74 -4.95
CA ARG A 92 11.34 10.05 -4.63
C ARG A 92 12.22 11.20 -5.16
N LYS A 93 13.53 11.15 -4.89
CA LYS A 93 14.50 12.16 -5.34
C LYS A 93 14.62 12.23 -6.86
N ALA A 94 14.50 11.09 -7.54
CA ALA A 94 14.49 11.01 -9.00
C ALA A 94 13.17 11.49 -9.62
N GLY A 95 12.13 11.77 -8.82
CA GLY A 95 10.84 12.22 -9.31
C GLY A 95 9.98 11.12 -9.93
N VAL A 96 10.23 9.85 -9.58
CA VAL A 96 9.37 8.73 -10.03
C VAL A 96 7.96 8.94 -9.46
N PRO A 97 6.92 9.02 -10.30
CA PRO A 97 5.54 9.17 -9.82
C PRO A 97 5.16 8.06 -8.82
N LYS A 98 4.20 8.36 -7.91
CA LYS A 98 3.71 7.41 -6.90
C LYS A 98 3.34 6.08 -7.56
N ILE A 99 3.94 5.00 -7.08
CA ILE A 99 3.57 3.61 -7.41
C ILE A 99 2.50 3.16 -6.41
N ASP A 100 1.41 2.57 -6.89
CA ASP A 100 0.23 2.26 -6.06
C ASP A 100 0.58 1.30 -4.92
N LEU A 101 0.98 0.07 -5.27
CA LEU A 101 1.22 -1.00 -4.32
C LEU A 101 2.72 -1.28 -4.19
N LYS A 102 3.17 -1.52 -2.95
CA LYS A 102 4.55 -1.89 -2.66
C LYS A 102 4.58 -2.95 -1.56
N ALA A 103 5.48 -3.91 -1.68
CA ALA A 103 5.72 -4.88 -0.61
C ALA A 103 7.19 -5.25 -0.48
N VAL A 104 7.61 -5.57 0.73
CA VAL A 104 8.88 -6.23 1.02
C VAL A 104 8.62 -7.72 1.15
N LEU A 105 9.46 -8.56 0.57
CA LEU A 105 9.37 -10.02 0.75
C LEU A 105 9.71 -10.38 2.20
N THR A 106 8.80 -11.07 2.89
CA THR A 106 8.93 -11.52 4.28
C THR A 106 8.59 -13.00 4.40
N GLU A 107 8.87 -13.59 5.56
CA GLU A 107 8.45 -14.96 5.86
C GLU A 107 6.92 -15.13 5.82
N SER A 108 6.18 -14.08 6.17
CA SER A 108 4.71 -14.10 6.21
C SER A 108 4.05 -14.04 4.83
N ASN A 109 4.68 -13.41 3.82
CA ASN A 109 4.09 -13.22 2.50
C ASN A 109 4.77 -14.02 1.37
N GLN A 110 5.92 -14.64 1.61
CA GLN A 110 6.64 -15.38 0.57
C GLN A 110 5.83 -16.53 -0.06
N GLY A 111 4.90 -17.12 0.69
CA GLY A 111 4.03 -18.20 0.23
C GLY A 111 2.79 -17.72 -0.51
N TRP A 112 2.53 -16.41 -0.55
CA TRP A 112 1.28 -15.88 -1.10
C TRP A 112 1.38 -15.78 -2.63
N PRO A 113 0.36 -16.24 -3.38
CA PRO A 113 0.22 -15.92 -4.79
C PRO A 113 0.25 -14.40 -5.00
N ILE A 114 0.87 -13.92 -6.09
CA ILE A 114 0.90 -12.49 -6.38
C ILE A 114 -0.52 -11.92 -6.47
N LEU A 115 -1.47 -12.65 -7.06
CA LEU A 115 -2.87 -12.22 -7.11
C LEU A 115 -3.43 -11.88 -5.72
N GLN A 116 -3.26 -12.81 -4.76
CA GLN A 116 -3.70 -12.61 -3.38
C GLN A 116 -2.98 -11.41 -2.74
N LEU A 117 -1.66 -11.32 -2.92
CA LEU A 117 -0.87 -10.20 -2.39
C LEU A 117 -1.36 -8.85 -2.92
N LEU A 118 -1.68 -8.74 -4.22
CA LEU A 118 -2.19 -7.50 -4.81
C LEU A 118 -3.56 -7.10 -4.26
N VAL A 119 -4.44 -8.07 -4.01
CA VAL A 119 -5.77 -7.83 -3.44
C VAL A 119 -5.65 -7.32 -2.01
N GLU A 120 -4.87 -7.99 -1.17
CA GLU A 120 -4.69 -7.60 0.24
C GLU A 120 -3.99 -6.24 0.37
N LEU A 121 -2.93 -5.99 -0.40
CA LEU A 121 -2.25 -4.68 -0.39
C LEU A 121 -3.18 -3.54 -0.82
N ARG A 122 -4.11 -3.80 -1.74
CA ARG A 122 -5.09 -2.80 -2.17
C ARG A 122 -6.09 -2.51 -1.06
N ARG A 123 -6.63 -3.54 -0.43
CA ARG A 123 -7.52 -3.40 0.74
C ARG A 123 -6.84 -2.58 1.84
N GLU A 124 -5.60 -2.92 2.19
CA GLU A 124 -4.82 -2.16 3.17
C GLU A 124 -4.59 -0.70 2.74
N HIS A 125 -4.28 -0.47 1.46
CA HIS A 125 -4.06 0.88 0.94
C HIS A 125 -5.30 1.76 1.07
N GLU A 126 -6.46 1.24 0.68
CA GLU A 126 -7.74 1.95 0.77
C GLU A 126 -8.09 2.29 2.22
N VAL A 127 -7.94 1.32 3.14
CA VAL A 127 -8.14 1.54 4.58
C VAL A 127 -7.20 2.63 5.10
N MET A 128 -5.91 2.53 4.78
CA MET A 128 -4.90 3.47 5.29
C MET A 128 -5.06 4.88 4.71
N GLU A 129 -5.51 5.00 3.46
CA GLU A 129 -5.81 6.29 2.84
C GLU A 129 -6.89 7.04 3.63
N VAL A 130 -7.99 6.35 3.95
CA VAL A 130 -9.08 6.94 4.74
C VAL A 130 -8.63 7.21 6.18
N TYR A 131 -7.91 6.27 6.80
CA TYR A 131 -7.37 6.40 8.15
C TYR A 131 -6.51 7.68 8.28
N SER A 132 -5.64 7.94 7.31
CA SER A 132 -4.75 9.11 7.30
C SER A 132 -5.49 10.46 7.25
N ARG A 133 -6.72 10.48 6.73
CA ARG A 133 -7.59 11.66 6.66
C ARG A 133 -8.50 11.76 7.88
N LEU A 134 -9.01 10.65 8.36
CA LEU A 134 -9.99 10.61 9.45
C LEU A 134 -9.35 10.92 10.81
N VAL A 135 -8.17 10.38 11.11
CA VAL A 135 -7.50 10.61 12.40
C VAL A 135 -7.21 12.09 12.68
N PRO A 136 -6.58 12.88 11.79
CA PRO A 136 -6.37 14.30 12.06
C PRO A 136 -7.71 15.07 12.16
N LEU A 137 -8.72 14.70 11.36
CA LEU A 137 -10.03 15.33 11.43
C LEU A 137 -10.72 15.14 12.79
N ILE A 138 -10.64 13.94 13.36
CA ILE A 138 -11.15 13.66 14.72
C ILE A 138 -10.45 14.58 15.73
N ARG A 139 -9.12 14.62 15.70
CA ARG A 139 -8.33 15.45 16.63
C ARG A 139 -8.67 16.93 16.52
N GLU A 140 -8.81 17.43 15.30
CA GLU A 140 -9.24 18.81 15.04
C GLU A 140 -10.64 19.06 15.61
N ALA A 141 -11.59 18.18 15.35
CA ALA A 141 -12.98 18.32 15.81
C ALA A 141 -13.09 18.29 17.34
N GLU A 142 -12.31 17.44 18.01
CA GLU A 142 -12.24 17.38 19.48
C GLU A 142 -11.63 18.64 20.12
N SER A 143 -10.82 19.38 19.38
CA SER A 143 -10.19 20.61 19.88
C SER A 143 -11.08 21.85 19.78
N LEU A 144 -12.26 21.75 19.15
CA LEU A 144 -13.16 22.88 18.99
C LEU A 144 -13.73 23.31 20.36
N PRO A 145 -13.84 24.62 20.64
CA PRO A 145 -14.39 25.10 21.90
C PRO A 145 -15.92 25.07 21.87
N GLU A 146 -16.57 24.45 22.86
CA GLU A 146 -18.04 24.36 22.97
C GLU A 146 -18.74 25.74 23.06
N GLU A 147 -18.03 26.76 23.54
CA GLU A 147 -18.61 28.07 23.85
C GLU A 147 -19.19 28.75 22.60
N ASN A 148 -20.42 29.29 22.73
CA ASN A 148 -21.17 29.99 21.68
C ASN A 148 -21.63 29.12 20.49
N GLN A 149 -21.68 27.80 20.65
CA GLN A 149 -22.16 26.89 19.61
C GLN A 149 -23.64 26.49 19.78
N ASP A 150 -24.31 26.17 18.68
CA ASP A 150 -25.65 25.59 18.69
C ASP A 150 -25.63 24.19 19.34
N PRO A 151 -26.37 23.95 20.44
CA PRO A 151 -26.36 22.67 21.15
C PRO A 151 -26.72 21.45 20.27
N VAL A 152 -27.59 21.63 19.28
CA VAL A 152 -28.02 20.56 18.37
C VAL A 152 -26.86 20.17 17.45
N LEU A 153 -26.19 21.18 16.87
CA LEU A 153 -25.06 20.98 15.98
C LEU A 153 -23.84 20.42 16.72
N TRP A 154 -23.59 20.91 17.94
CA TRP A 154 -22.52 20.39 18.80
C TRP A 154 -22.73 18.93 19.18
N ASN A 155 -23.95 18.54 19.56
CA ASN A 155 -24.26 17.15 19.86
C ASN A 155 -24.11 16.25 18.62
N SER A 156 -24.51 16.75 17.44
CA SER A 156 -24.31 16.04 16.16
C SER A 156 -22.82 15.83 15.86
N LEU A 157 -21.98 16.84 16.08
CA LEU A 157 -20.52 16.70 15.93
C LEU A 157 -19.94 15.64 16.87
N ASN A 158 -20.30 15.68 18.16
CA ASN A 158 -19.83 14.71 19.15
C ASN A 158 -20.26 13.27 18.81
N GLN A 159 -21.48 13.10 18.30
CA GLN A 159 -21.95 11.81 17.81
C GLN A 159 -21.12 11.31 16.62
N ALA A 160 -20.80 12.20 15.67
CA ALA A 160 -19.95 11.86 14.53
C ALA A 160 -18.52 11.50 14.95
N ILE A 161 -17.94 12.23 15.91
CA ILE A 161 -16.62 11.90 16.51
C ILE A 161 -16.66 10.50 17.13
N PHE A 162 -17.68 10.20 17.94
CA PHE A 162 -17.83 8.90 18.59
C PHE A 162 -17.94 7.76 17.56
N ALA A 163 -18.79 7.94 16.53
CA ALA A 163 -18.93 6.96 15.45
C ALA A 163 -17.61 6.73 14.71
N ALA A 164 -16.86 7.79 14.41
CA ALA A 164 -15.58 7.70 13.73
C ALA A 164 -14.51 6.97 14.55
N LYS A 165 -14.44 7.23 15.86
CA LYS A 165 -13.58 6.47 16.78
C LYS A 165 -13.97 4.98 16.85
N GLY A 166 -15.28 4.70 16.86
CA GLY A 166 -15.81 3.35 16.81
C GLY A 166 -15.36 2.60 15.55
N ALA A 167 -15.46 3.24 14.38
CA ALA A 167 -15.03 2.65 13.12
C ALA A 167 -13.51 2.36 13.08
N LEU A 168 -12.69 3.26 13.66
CA LEU A 168 -11.24 3.07 13.76
C LEU A 168 -10.82 1.95 14.73
N SER A 169 -11.68 1.62 15.70
CA SER A 169 -11.39 0.65 16.77
C SER A 169 -12.00 -0.73 16.49
N ALA A 170 -12.61 -0.94 15.31
CA ALA A 170 -13.15 -2.22 14.89
C ALA A 170 -12.04 -3.27 14.70
N GLU A 171 -12.36 -4.55 14.90
CA GLU A 171 -11.41 -5.67 14.71
C GLU A 171 -10.91 -5.74 13.25
N GLU A 172 -11.80 -5.53 12.29
CA GLU A 172 -11.47 -5.40 10.87
C GLU A 172 -12.09 -4.12 10.28
N PRO A 173 -11.39 -2.98 10.35
CA PRO A 173 -11.88 -1.76 9.73
C PRO A 173 -11.89 -1.91 8.21
N THR A 174 -13.00 -1.51 7.57
CA THR A 174 -13.16 -1.53 6.12
C THR A 174 -13.06 -0.11 5.56
N SER A 175 -12.58 0.01 4.31
CA SER A 175 -12.53 1.31 3.63
C SER A 175 -13.91 1.97 3.58
N GLU A 176 -14.97 1.19 3.35
CA GLU A 176 -16.36 1.66 3.30
C GLU A 176 -16.82 2.26 4.63
N SER A 177 -16.64 1.55 5.75
CA SER A 177 -17.09 2.03 7.07
C SER A 177 -16.32 3.28 7.51
N LEU A 178 -15.01 3.30 7.25
CA LEU A 178 -14.16 4.46 7.53
C LEU A 178 -14.54 5.66 6.65
N THR A 179 -14.89 5.43 5.38
CA THR A 179 -15.29 6.50 4.45
C THR A 179 -16.62 7.12 4.89
N ALA A 180 -17.60 6.29 5.25
CA ALA A 180 -18.87 6.76 5.79
C ALA A 180 -18.68 7.58 7.07
N ALA A 181 -17.79 7.14 7.96
CA ALA A 181 -17.46 7.90 9.17
C ALA A 181 -16.77 9.23 8.87
N LEU A 182 -15.85 9.26 7.89
CA LEU A 182 -15.18 10.47 7.43
C LEU A 182 -16.16 11.49 6.84
N GLU A 183 -17.05 11.05 5.96
CA GLU A 183 -18.07 11.90 5.34
C GLU A 183 -19.02 12.48 6.38
N ASN A 184 -19.50 11.65 7.31
CA ASN A 184 -20.37 12.09 8.39
C ASN A 184 -19.69 13.14 9.29
N LEU A 185 -18.44 12.91 9.69
CA LEU A 185 -17.69 13.85 10.51
C LEU A 185 -17.41 15.18 9.77
N LEU A 186 -17.12 15.12 8.47
CA LEU A 186 -16.97 16.32 7.65
C LEU A 186 -18.26 17.13 7.57
N ALA A 187 -19.40 16.46 7.39
CA ALA A 187 -20.72 17.10 7.32
C ALA A 187 -21.12 17.74 8.66
N ALA A 188 -20.92 17.03 9.77
CA ALA A 188 -21.22 17.58 11.09
C ALA A 188 -20.32 18.78 11.42
N ARG A 189 -19.02 18.71 11.07
CA ARG A 189 -18.08 19.81 11.26
C ARG A 189 -18.40 21.02 10.38
N SER A 190 -18.84 20.82 9.14
CA SER A 190 -19.17 21.93 8.25
C SER A 190 -20.46 22.63 8.68
N ALA A 191 -21.42 21.91 9.25
CA ALA A 191 -22.66 22.48 9.77
C ALA A 191 -22.44 23.38 11.00
N LEU A 192 -21.38 23.12 11.78
CA LEU A 192 -21.06 23.88 12.99
C LEU A 192 -20.37 25.24 12.73
N ARG A 193 -19.92 25.51 11.50
CA ARG A 193 -19.26 26.77 11.11
C ARG A 193 -20.25 27.91 10.95
#